data_AF-A0A1E4Q1K8-F1
#
_entry.id   AF-A0A1E4Q1K8-F1
#
_cell.length_a   1.000
_cell.length_b   1.000
_cell.length_c   1.000
_cell.angle_alpha   90.00
_cell.angle_beta   90.00
_cell.angle_gamma   90.00
#
_symmetry.space_group_name_H-M   'P 1'
#
loop_
_entity.id
_entity.type
_entity.pdbx_description
1 polymer ?
#
loop_
_entity_poly.entity_id
_entity_poly.type
_entity_poly.pdbx_seq_one_letter_code
_entity_poly.pdbx_strand_id
1 'polypeptide(L)'
;MLTTGCPQHRSAGFTLIELLITMSLLVVLLRLAAPSFATWIHNAQVRTVAESLDNALRQAQNESVRRSRQVVFSLTNDTPGIGSAAAANGNHWALHAVPLPTEALQFISGGVLGDADNVTITGPGALCFNSMGRQVANASPGVADAVCTISAADPLTSYDVAVSGADRPLRVTVSLGGQVRMCDPSHTLSSSYPEGCP
;
A
#
# COMPACT_ATOMS: atom_id res chain seq x y z
N MET A 1 -2.86 -45.93 62.58
CA MET A 1 -3.59 -45.87 61.30
C MET A 1 -4.43 -44.60 61.31
N LEU A 2 -3.94 -43.51 60.70
CA LEU A 2 -4.69 -42.26 60.55
C LEU A 2 -4.85 -42.03 59.04
N THR A 3 -6.04 -42.28 58.53
CA THR A 3 -6.41 -41.97 57.15
C THR A 3 -6.81 -40.51 57.09
N THR A 4 -5.89 -39.65 56.65
CA THR A 4 -6.16 -38.27 56.27
C THR A 4 -7.03 -38.26 55.01
N GLY A 5 -8.30 -37.90 55.15
CA GLY A 5 -9.21 -37.68 54.01
C GLY A 5 -8.79 -36.44 53.23
N CYS A 6 -8.56 -36.60 51.93
CA CYS A 6 -8.28 -35.48 51.02
C CYS A 6 -9.58 -34.69 50.75
N PRO A 7 -9.58 -33.35 50.85
CA PRO A 7 -10.76 -32.54 50.56
C PRO A 7 -11.20 -32.70 49.10
N GLN A 8 -12.44 -33.13 48.92
CA GLN A 8 -13.08 -33.29 47.61
C GLN A 8 -13.30 -31.89 47.00
N HIS A 9 -12.48 -31.51 46.02
CA HIS A 9 -12.71 -30.31 45.23
C HIS A 9 -14.05 -30.48 44.48
N ARG A 10 -15.08 -29.75 44.90
CA ARG A 10 -16.34 -29.70 44.15
C ARG A 10 -16.07 -29.02 42.81
N SER A 11 -16.13 -29.77 41.73
CA SER A 11 -16.19 -29.21 40.38
C SER A 11 -17.46 -28.37 40.27
N ALA A 12 -17.33 -27.05 40.23
CA ALA A 12 -18.43 -26.17 39.86
C ALA A 12 -18.71 -26.38 38.35
N GLY A 13 -19.84 -27.00 38.02
CA GLY A 13 -20.30 -27.16 36.65
C GLY A 13 -21.21 -26.01 36.24
N PHE A 14 -21.14 -25.60 34.97
CA PHE A 14 -22.07 -24.65 34.37
C PHE A 14 -23.45 -25.29 34.20
N THR A 15 -24.52 -24.54 34.46
CA THR A 15 -25.89 -25.01 34.18
C THR A 15 -26.21 -24.88 32.68
N LEU A 16 -27.12 -25.72 32.16
CA LEU A 16 -27.55 -25.64 30.75
C LEU A 16 -28.13 -24.26 30.41
N ILE A 17 -28.87 -23.65 31.35
CA ILE A 17 -29.44 -22.31 31.17
C ILE A 17 -28.36 -21.23 31.11
N GLU A 18 -27.29 -21.35 31.90
CA GLU A 18 -26.16 -20.41 31.90
C GLU A 18 -25.37 -20.46 30.59
N LEU A 19 -25.20 -21.66 30.01
CA LEU A 19 -24.59 -21.82 28.69
C LEU A 19 -25.47 -21.19 27.59
N LEU A 20 -26.79 -21.34 27.65
CA LEU A 20 -27.69 -20.71 26.69
C LEU A 20 -27.67 -19.17 26.79
N ILE A 21 -27.69 -18.62 28.01
CA ILE A 21 -27.62 -17.17 28.22
C ILE A 21 -26.28 -16.63 27.72
N THR A 22 -25.16 -17.24 28.08
CA THR A 22 -23.82 -16.82 27.63
C THR A 22 -23.66 -16.88 26.12
N MET A 23 -24.11 -17.96 25.47
CA MET A 23 -24.11 -18.04 23.99
C MET A 23 -25.02 -16.99 23.35
N SER A 24 -26.21 -16.74 23.91
CA SER A 24 -27.11 -15.72 23.36
C SER A 24 -26.49 -14.32 23.44
N LEU A 25 -25.85 -13.98 24.56
CA LEU A 25 -25.12 -12.72 24.73
C LEU A 25 -23.92 -12.65 23.78
N LEU A 26 -23.16 -13.73 23.63
CA LEU A 26 -22.04 -13.79 22.70
C LEU A 26 -22.47 -13.49 21.26
N VAL A 27 -23.59 -14.07 20.80
CA VAL A 27 -24.12 -13.82 19.46
C VAL A 27 -24.52 -12.35 19.28
N VAL A 28 -25.17 -11.74 20.28
CA VAL A 28 -25.53 -10.31 20.23
C VAL A 28 -24.27 -9.44 20.13
N LEU A 29 -23.25 -9.72 20.95
CA LEU A 29 -21.99 -8.98 20.94
C LEU A 29 -21.24 -9.12 19.61
N LEU A 30 -21.16 -10.34 19.06
CA LEU A 30 -20.51 -10.59 17.78
C LEU A 30 -21.19 -9.84 16.64
N ARG A 31 -22.52 -9.73 16.63
CA ARG A 31 -23.24 -8.98 15.58
C ARG A 31 -22.93 -7.49 15.60
N LEU A 32 -22.69 -6.92 16.78
CA LEU A 32 -22.33 -5.50 16.92
C LEU A 32 -20.86 -5.25 16.54
N ALA A 33 -19.95 -6.19 16.87
CA ALA A 33 -18.53 -6.04 16.63
C ALA A 33 -18.09 -6.37 15.19
N ALA A 34 -18.72 -7.36 14.54
CA ALA A 34 -18.35 -7.84 13.20
C ALA A 34 -18.16 -6.75 12.12
N PRO A 35 -19.07 -5.77 11.93
CA PRO A 35 -18.88 -4.74 10.90
C PRO A 35 -17.65 -3.86 11.15
N SER A 36 -17.30 -3.61 12.42
CA SER A 36 -16.13 -2.80 12.78
C SER A 36 -14.82 -3.51 12.42
N PHE A 37 -14.76 -4.84 12.62
CA PHE A 37 -13.60 -5.64 12.24
C PHE A 37 -13.40 -5.69 10.72
N ALA A 38 -14.48 -5.79 9.93
CA ALA A 38 -14.38 -5.78 8.47
C ALA A 38 -13.79 -4.45 7.96
N THR A 39 -14.27 -3.32 8.48
CA THR A 39 -13.76 -1.99 8.12
C THR A 39 -12.28 -1.83 8.52
N TRP A 40 -11.91 -2.31 9.71
CA TRP A 40 -10.52 -2.30 10.17
C TRP A 40 -9.59 -3.11 9.25
N ILE A 41 -10.03 -4.28 8.77
CA ILE A 41 -9.26 -5.10 7.80
C ILE A 41 -9.06 -4.34 6.48
N HIS A 42 -10.11 -3.73 5.93
CA HIS A 42 -10.00 -2.94 4.69
C HIS A 42 -9.05 -1.75 4.86
N ASN A 43 -9.10 -1.04 5.99
CA ASN A 43 -8.16 0.05 6.27
C ASN A 43 -6.71 -0.46 6.42
N ALA A 44 -6.51 -1.64 7.01
CA ALA A 44 -5.19 -2.26 7.11
C ALA A 44 -4.64 -2.65 5.73
N GLN A 45 -5.49 -3.10 4.80
CA GLN A 45 -5.13 -3.36 3.41
C GLN A 45 -4.71 -2.07 2.70
N VAL A 46 -5.53 -1.01 2.76
CA VAL A 46 -5.21 0.31 2.19
C VAL A 46 -3.85 0.80 2.69
N ARG A 47 -3.61 0.70 4.01
CA ARG A 47 -2.35 1.09 4.62
C ARG A 47 -1.16 0.28 4.13
N THR A 48 -1.30 -1.03 4.04
CA THR A 48 -0.23 -1.93 3.57
C THR A 48 0.16 -1.61 2.13
N VAL A 49 -0.82 -1.41 1.25
CA VAL A 49 -0.59 -1.05 -0.15
C VAL A 49 0.08 0.32 -0.25
N ALA A 50 -0.43 1.33 0.46
CA ALA A 50 0.13 2.68 0.46
C ALA A 50 1.57 2.73 1.01
N GLU A 51 1.87 1.99 2.08
CA GLU A 51 3.23 1.87 2.62
C GLU A 51 4.17 1.17 1.63
N SER A 52 3.71 0.11 0.95
CA SER A 52 4.51 -0.57 -0.08
C SER A 52 4.81 0.36 -1.27
N LEU A 53 3.83 1.18 -1.66
CA LEU A 53 3.96 2.15 -2.75
C LEU A 53 4.90 3.30 -2.39
N ASP A 54 4.77 3.89 -1.19
CA ASP A 54 5.68 4.92 -0.68
C ASP A 54 7.12 4.40 -0.64
N ASN A 55 7.32 3.17 -0.15
CA ASN A 55 8.64 2.52 -0.12
C ASN A 55 9.20 2.27 -1.54
N ALA A 56 8.38 1.77 -2.47
CA ALA A 56 8.80 1.49 -3.84
C ALA A 56 9.19 2.77 -4.60
N LEU A 57 8.42 3.86 -4.42
CA LEU A 57 8.73 5.16 -5.01
C LEU A 57 10.01 5.77 -4.42
N ARG A 58 10.20 5.67 -3.09
CA ARG A 58 11.47 6.07 -2.44
C ARG A 58 12.64 5.23 -2.94
N GLN A 59 12.42 3.94 -3.16
CA GLN A 59 13.44 3.06 -3.71
C GLN A 59 13.80 3.48 -5.15
N ALA A 60 12.82 3.76 -6.01
CA ALA A 60 13.03 4.28 -7.36
C ALA A 60 13.88 5.56 -7.34
N GLN A 61 13.50 6.50 -6.47
CA GLN A 61 14.24 7.75 -6.27
C GLN A 61 15.68 7.48 -5.84
N ASN A 62 15.88 6.64 -4.83
CA ASN A 62 17.22 6.32 -4.32
C ASN A 62 18.07 5.58 -5.35
N GLU A 63 17.50 4.66 -6.13
CA GLU A 63 18.19 3.94 -7.20
C GLU A 63 18.61 4.89 -8.34
N SER A 64 17.78 5.90 -8.66
CA SER A 64 18.13 6.91 -9.66
C SER A 64 19.38 7.71 -9.29
N VAL A 65 19.49 8.09 -8.01
CA VAL A 65 20.65 8.79 -7.46
C VAL A 65 21.85 7.85 -7.35
N ARG A 66 21.68 6.66 -6.77
CA ARG A 66 22.75 5.67 -6.59
C ARG A 66 23.40 5.27 -7.91
N ARG A 67 22.62 5.14 -8.98
CA ARG A 67 23.11 4.76 -10.31
C ARG A 67 23.51 5.95 -11.18
N SER A 68 23.24 7.18 -10.73
CA SER A 68 23.40 8.40 -11.52
C SER A 68 22.72 8.29 -12.90
N ARG A 69 21.53 7.68 -12.92
CA ARG A 69 20.78 7.36 -14.14
C ARG A 69 19.29 7.57 -13.93
N GLN A 70 18.58 7.79 -15.02
CA GLN A 70 17.13 7.85 -14.95
C GLN A 70 16.56 6.46 -14.62
N VAL A 71 15.64 6.41 -13.65
CA VAL A 71 14.95 5.19 -13.23
C VAL A 71 13.46 5.38 -13.46
N VAL A 72 12.82 4.34 -13.97
CA VAL A 72 11.38 4.24 -14.16
C VAL A 72 10.82 3.42 -13.01
N PHE A 73 9.87 4.00 -12.28
CA PHE A 73 8.92 3.24 -11.49
C PHE A 73 7.71 2.94 -12.36
N SER A 74 7.28 1.68 -12.41
CA SER A 74 6.01 1.30 -13.04
C SER A 74 5.18 0.43 -12.12
N LEU A 75 3.87 0.66 -12.13
CA LEU A 75 2.88 -0.32 -11.72
C LEU A 75 2.72 -1.34 -12.86
N THR A 76 2.50 -2.60 -12.54
CA THR A 76 2.36 -3.67 -13.55
C THR A 76 1.40 -4.76 -13.06
N ASN A 77 0.74 -5.41 -14.02
CA ASN A 77 -0.05 -6.62 -13.77
C ASN A 77 0.78 -7.90 -13.99
N ASP A 78 1.98 -7.76 -14.54
CA ASP A 78 2.89 -8.87 -14.78
C ASP A 78 3.68 -9.19 -13.51
N THR A 79 4.24 -10.40 -13.44
CA THR A 79 5.32 -10.67 -12.50
C THR A 79 6.49 -9.70 -12.79
N PRO A 80 6.98 -8.92 -11.80
CA PRO A 80 8.02 -7.94 -12.04
C PRO A 80 9.28 -8.54 -12.65
N GLY A 81 9.74 -7.93 -13.74
CA GLY A 81 10.91 -8.42 -14.47
C GLY A 81 11.26 -7.52 -15.64
N ILE A 82 12.18 -7.96 -16.49
CA ILE A 82 12.67 -7.17 -17.61
C ILE A 82 11.57 -6.81 -18.64
N GLY A 83 10.58 -7.67 -18.81
CA GLY A 83 9.50 -7.51 -19.78
C GLY A 83 8.17 -7.02 -19.19
N SER A 84 8.12 -6.65 -17.92
CA SER A 84 6.88 -6.19 -17.28
C SER A 84 6.41 -4.88 -17.91
N ALA A 85 5.17 -4.85 -18.40
CA ALA A 85 4.57 -3.66 -19.00
C ALA A 85 3.96 -2.76 -17.92
N ALA A 86 4.04 -1.44 -18.10
CA ALA A 86 3.39 -0.51 -17.19
C ALA A 86 1.86 -0.58 -17.36
N ALA A 87 1.15 -0.64 -16.24
CA ALA A 87 -0.30 -0.66 -16.19
C ALA A 87 -0.79 0.23 -15.05
N ALA A 88 -1.75 1.12 -15.32
CA ALA A 88 -2.46 1.80 -14.24
C ALA A 88 -3.18 0.75 -13.38
N ASN A 89 -3.27 1.00 -12.06
CA ASN A 89 -3.89 0.08 -11.11
C ASN A 89 -3.26 -1.34 -11.11
N GLY A 90 -1.94 -1.44 -11.35
CA GLY A 90 -1.23 -2.71 -11.30
C GLY A 90 -1.01 -3.21 -9.87
N ASN A 91 -1.11 -4.52 -9.66
CA ASN A 91 -0.94 -5.18 -8.36
C ASN A 91 0.53 -5.39 -7.97
N HIS A 92 1.44 -5.15 -8.92
CA HIS A 92 2.88 -5.22 -8.72
C HIS A 92 3.55 -3.90 -9.07
N TRP A 93 4.77 -3.72 -8.60
CA TRP A 93 5.64 -2.63 -9.02
C TRP A 93 6.97 -3.17 -9.55
N ALA A 94 7.56 -2.45 -10.49
CA ALA A 94 8.86 -2.74 -11.06
C ALA A 94 9.69 -1.46 -11.21
N LEU A 95 11.00 -1.61 -11.06
CA LEU A 95 11.99 -0.57 -11.29
C LEU A 95 12.92 -0.97 -12.42
N HIS A 96 13.10 -0.07 -13.38
CA HIS A 96 14.04 -0.24 -14.47
C HIS A 96 14.93 0.98 -14.61
N ALA A 97 16.20 0.76 -14.96
CA ALA A 97 17.05 1.86 -15.40
C ALA A 97 16.75 2.15 -16.87
N VAL A 98 16.57 3.42 -17.21
CA VAL A 98 16.42 3.85 -18.61
C VAL A 98 17.73 3.52 -19.35
N PRO A 99 17.67 2.80 -20.47
CA PRO A 99 18.85 2.41 -21.22
C PRO A 99 19.52 3.63 -21.87
N LEU A 100 20.86 3.66 -21.88
CA LEU A 100 21.61 4.58 -22.73
C LEU A 100 21.61 4.08 -24.19
N PRO A 101 22.04 4.92 -25.16
CA PRO A 101 22.26 4.45 -26.52
C PRO A 101 23.16 3.21 -26.51
N THR A 102 22.76 2.17 -27.24
CA THR A 102 23.45 0.85 -27.35
C THR A 102 23.38 -0.07 -26.13
N GLU A 103 22.63 0.30 -25.07
CA GLU A 103 22.41 -0.58 -23.93
C GLU A 103 21.05 -1.28 -23.99
N ALA A 104 20.99 -2.47 -23.41
CA ALA A 104 19.73 -3.14 -23.12
C ALA A 104 19.06 -2.51 -21.89
N LEU A 105 17.73 -2.62 -21.84
CA LEU A 105 16.97 -2.28 -20.64
C LEU A 105 17.50 -3.09 -19.44
N GLN A 106 17.47 -2.49 -18.25
CA GLN A 106 17.92 -3.16 -17.03
C GLN A 106 16.80 -3.17 -16.00
N PHE A 107 16.42 -4.36 -15.54
CA PHE A 107 15.60 -4.55 -14.36
C PHE A 107 16.44 -4.36 -13.10
N ILE A 108 15.93 -3.57 -12.15
CA ILE A 108 16.60 -3.29 -10.88
C ILE A 108 15.98 -4.15 -9.77
N SER A 109 14.68 -4.00 -9.55
CA SER A 109 13.91 -4.72 -8.54
C SER A 109 12.42 -4.58 -8.82
N GLY A 110 11.62 -5.36 -8.10
CA GLY A 110 10.17 -5.27 -8.14
C GLY A 110 9.54 -6.08 -7.02
N GLY A 111 8.24 -5.93 -6.83
CA GLY A 111 7.51 -6.61 -5.77
C GLY A 111 6.00 -6.53 -5.94
N VAL A 112 5.29 -7.10 -4.96
CA VAL A 112 3.82 -7.05 -4.88
C VAL A 112 3.40 -5.85 -4.03
N LEU A 113 2.33 -5.16 -4.39
CA LEU A 113 1.74 -4.05 -3.63
C LEU A 113 0.81 -4.52 -2.49
N GLY A 114 1.08 -5.68 -1.89
CA GLY A 114 0.20 -6.31 -0.90
C GLY A 114 -0.91 -7.16 -1.53
N ASP A 115 -1.96 -7.47 -0.76
CA ASP A 115 -3.13 -8.22 -1.22
C ASP A 115 -4.05 -7.32 -2.06
N ALA A 116 -3.58 -6.96 -3.26
CA ALA A 116 -4.14 -5.92 -4.11
C ALA A 116 -5.42 -6.33 -4.84
N ASP A 117 -5.89 -7.58 -4.71
CA ASP A 117 -7.08 -8.09 -5.42
C ASP A 117 -8.36 -7.29 -5.10
N ASN A 118 -8.40 -6.56 -3.98
CA ASN A 118 -9.53 -5.72 -3.58
C ASN A 118 -9.18 -4.22 -3.42
N VAL A 119 -7.97 -3.83 -3.80
CA VAL A 119 -7.46 -2.45 -3.61
C VAL A 119 -7.37 -1.76 -4.97
N THR A 120 -7.90 -0.54 -5.05
CA THR A 120 -7.78 0.31 -6.23
C THR A 120 -6.70 1.38 -5.99
N ILE A 121 -5.74 1.44 -6.90
CA ILE A 121 -4.70 2.46 -7.01
C ILE A 121 -5.04 3.37 -8.20
N THR A 122 -5.44 4.61 -7.92
CA THR A 122 -5.71 5.63 -8.93
C THR A 122 -4.52 6.58 -9.06
N GLY A 123 -3.84 6.54 -10.19
CA GLY A 123 -2.64 7.34 -10.47
C GLY A 123 -1.99 6.92 -11.78
N PRO A 124 -0.87 7.53 -12.18
CA PRO A 124 -0.18 7.17 -13.41
C PRO A 124 0.47 5.79 -13.30
N GLY A 125 0.39 4.99 -14.36
CA GLY A 125 1.02 3.66 -14.41
C GLY A 125 2.55 3.68 -14.36
N ALA A 126 3.18 4.83 -14.61
CA ALA A 126 4.62 4.99 -14.51
C ALA A 126 5.04 6.39 -14.05
N LEU A 127 6.17 6.48 -13.37
CA LEU A 127 6.82 7.71 -12.94
C LEU A 127 8.34 7.60 -13.15
N CYS A 128 8.97 8.68 -13.63
CA CYS A 128 10.41 8.67 -13.90
C CYS A 128 11.14 9.63 -12.97
N PHE A 129 12.25 9.14 -12.39
CA PHE A 129 13.20 9.94 -11.62
C PHE A 129 14.48 10.12 -12.42
N ASN A 130 14.98 11.34 -12.56
CA ASN A 130 16.29 11.61 -13.14
C ASN A 130 17.43 11.25 -12.17
N SER A 131 18.69 11.39 -12.60
CA SER A 131 19.87 11.05 -11.79
C SER A 131 20.04 11.84 -10.49
N MET A 132 19.26 12.90 -10.28
CA MET A 132 19.24 13.69 -9.04
C MET A 132 18.06 13.31 -8.13
N GLY A 133 17.28 12.28 -8.49
CA GLY A 133 16.08 11.89 -7.76
C GLY A 133 14.90 12.84 -7.95
N ARG A 134 14.91 13.70 -8.97
CA ARG A 134 13.81 14.61 -9.32
C ARG A 134 12.89 13.95 -10.33
N GLN A 135 11.59 14.24 -10.28
CA GLN A 135 10.69 13.80 -11.35
C GLN A 135 11.08 14.43 -12.69
N VAL A 136 10.98 13.63 -13.75
CA VAL A 136 11.20 14.06 -15.13
C VAL A 136 10.15 13.44 -16.05
N ALA A 137 9.63 14.22 -17.00
CA ALA A 137 8.79 13.68 -18.05
C ALA A 137 9.66 12.92 -19.06
N ASN A 138 9.22 11.72 -19.45
CA ASN A 138 9.85 10.92 -20.49
C ASN A 138 8.76 10.04 -21.12
N ALA A 139 8.37 10.37 -22.34
CA ALA A 139 7.29 9.68 -23.05
C ALA A 139 7.72 8.30 -23.60
N SER A 140 9.01 7.98 -23.60
CA SER A 140 9.53 6.72 -24.12
C SER A 140 10.77 6.28 -23.33
N PRO A 141 10.62 5.88 -22.05
CA PRO A 141 11.74 5.52 -21.19
C PRO A 141 12.29 4.11 -21.46
N GLY A 142 11.81 3.42 -22.49
CA GLY A 142 12.25 2.09 -22.91
C GLY A 142 11.51 0.93 -22.25
N VAL A 143 10.72 1.17 -21.20
CA VAL A 143 9.81 0.18 -20.58
C VAL A 143 8.50 0.14 -21.37
N ALA A 144 7.98 -1.05 -21.66
CA ALA A 144 6.73 -1.22 -22.40
C ALA A 144 5.56 -0.50 -21.70
N ASP A 145 4.78 0.26 -22.49
CA ASP A 145 3.61 1.04 -22.05
C ASP A 145 3.87 2.12 -20.98
N ALA A 146 5.13 2.30 -20.55
CA ALA A 146 5.50 3.32 -19.59
C ALA A 146 5.57 4.69 -20.27
N VAL A 147 4.74 5.62 -19.80
CA VAL A 147 4.77 7.03 -20.22
C VAL A 147 4.86 7.89 -18.96
N CYS A 148 6.02 8.49 -18.74
CA CYS A 148 6.23 9.39 -17.61
C CYS A 148 5.81 10.81 -18.00
N THR A 149 4.71 11.29 -17.43
CA THR A 149 4.21 12.65 -17.68
C THR A 149 4.32 13.50 -16.42
N ILE A 150 4.42 14.82 -16.60
CA ILE A 150 4.34 15.81 -15.53
C ILE A 150 3.30 16.83 -15.97
N SER A 151 2.24 17.00 -15.18
CA SER A 151 1.24 18.04 -15.45
C SER A 151 1.80 19.40 -15.07
N ALA A 152 1.72 20.36 -15.99
CA ALA A 152 2.08 21.75 -15.71
C ALA A 152 1.04 22.43 -14.80
N ALA A 153 -0.19 21.92 -14.74
CA ALA A 153 -1.27 22.45 -13.91
C ALA A 153 -1.24 21.89 -12.48
N ASP A 154 -0.81 20.64 -12.33
CA ASP A 154 -0.64 19.99 -11.04
C ASP A 154 0.69 19.22 -10.99
N PRO A 155 1.77 19.87 -10.52
CA PRO A 155 3.09 19.28 -10.48
C PRO A 155 3.26 18.23 -9.36
N LEU A 156 2.24 17.98 -8.55
CA LEU A 156 2.25 16.97 -7.50
C LEU A 156 1.61 15.68 -8.03
N THR A 157 2.42 14.69 -8.38
CA THR A 157 1.90 13.38 -8.77
C THR A 157 1.28 12.70 -7.56
N SER A 158 0.06 12.18 -7.70
CA SER A 158 -0.63 11.44 -6.64
C SER A 158 -1.02 10.03 -7.07
N TYR A 159 -0.96 9.12 -6.10
CA TYR A 159 -1.52 7.78 -6.15
C TYR A 159 -2.52 7.63 -5.01
N ASP A 160 -3.80 7.55 -5.34
CA ASP A 160 -4.87 7.28 -4.38
C ASP A 160 -5.06 5.80 -4.20
N VAL A 161 -5.02 5.34 -2.95
CA VAL A 161 -5.19 3.95 -2.55
C VAL A 161 -6.50 3.85 -1.78
N ALA A 162 -7.44 3.07 -2.30
CA ALA A 162 -8.75 2.89 -1.70
C ALA A 162 -9.25 1.44 -1.86
N VAL A 163 -10.08 1.00 -0.92
CA VAL A 163 -10.78 -0.29 -0.95
C VAL A 163 -12.27 0.00 -0.77
N SER A 164 -13.13 -0.75 -1.48
CA SER A 164 -14.57 -0.64 -1.25
C SER A 164 -14.93 -1.09 0.17
N GLY A 165 -15.59 -0.22 0.94
CA GLY A 165 -15.90 -0.49 2.35
C GLY A 165 -14.77 -0.20 3.35
N ALA A 166 -13.65 0.39 2.90
CA ALA A 166 -12.77 1.16 3.78
C ALA A 166 -13.36 2.56 4.01
N ASP A 167 -13.15 3.13 5.20
CA ASP A 167 -13.53 4.51 5.52
C ASP A 167 -12.31 5.44 5.57
N ARG A 168 -11.09 4.89 5.44
CA ARG A 168 -9.84 5.65 5.48
C ARG A 168 -8.99 5.42 4.24
N PRO A 169 -9.21 6.20 3.14
CA PRO A 169 -8.32 6.17 1.99
C PRO A 169 -6.95 6.77 2.34
N LEU A 170 -5.93 6.41 1.57
CA LEU A 170 -4.60 7.01 1.69
C LEU A 170 -4.12 7.47 0.32
N ARG A 171 -3.31 8.53 0.30
CA ARG A 171 -2.70 9.08 -0.90
C ARG A 171 -1.19 9.09 -0.74
N VAL A 172 -0.48 8.56 -1.73
CA VAL A 172 0.97 8.73 -1.85
C VAL A 172 1.23 9.83 -2.87
N THR A 173 1.90 10.88 -2.46
CA THR A 173 2.26 12.01 -3.31
C THR A 173 3.75 12.00 -3.61
N VAL A 174 4.12 12.42 -4.81
CA VAL A 174 5.49 12.68 -5.21
C VAL A 174 5.53 14.11 -5.75
N SER A 175 6.35 14.97 -5.13
CA SER A 175 6.59 16.32 -5.64
C SER A 175 7.51 16.29 -6.86
N LEU A 176 7.56 17.39 -7.62
CA LEU A 176 8.59 17.54 -8.67
C LEU A 176 9.99 17.29 -8.16
N GLY A 177 10.32 17.73 -6.94
CA GLY A 177 11.62 17.50 -6.30
C GLY A 177 11.92 16.03 -5.99
N GLY A 178 10.95 15.14 -6.22
CA GLY A 178 11.01 13.72 -5.92
C GLY A 178 10.68 13.35 -4.49
N GLN A 179 10.35 14.34 -3.63
CA GLN A 179 9.91 14.04 -2.27
C GLN A 179 8.63 13.20 -2.31
N VAL A 180 8.74 11.97 -1.82
CA VAL A 180 7.62 11.05 -1.61
C VAL A 180 7.02 11.29 -0.22
N ARG A 181 5.69 11.36 -0.13
CA ARG A 181 4.97 11.50 1.14
C ARG A 181 3.61 10.82 1.06
N MET A 182 3.31 9.97 2.04
CA MET A 182 1.95 9.49 2.30
C MET A 182 1.15 10.52 3.12
N CYS A 183 -0.12 10.72 2.76
CA CYS A 183 -1.06 11.60 3.42
C CYS A 183 -2.49 11.04 3.37
N ASP A 184 -3.37 11.58 4.21
CA ASP A 184 -4.80 11.29 4.23
C ASP A 184 -5.55 12.32 3.39
N PRO A 185 -6.19 11.92 2.26
CA PRO A 185 -6.86 12.85 1.37
C PRO A 185 -8.19 13.36 1.93
N SER A 186 -8.70 12.80 3.03
CA SER A 186 -9.91 13.31 3.69
C SER A 186 -9.69 14.62 4.46
N HIS A 187 -8.43 14.99 4.70
CA HIS A 187 -8.05 16.19 5.43
C HIS A 187 -6.99 17.00 4.70
N THR A 188 -7.07 18.32 4.84
CA THR A 188 -6.02 19.24 4.41
C THR A 188 -4.96 19.37 5.49
N LEU A 189 -3.68 19.38 5.09
CA LEU A 189 -2.54 19.50 6.00
C LEU A 189 -2.69 20.72 6.91
N SER A 190 -2.69 20.49 8.22
CA SER A 190 -2.83 21.55 9.24
C SER A 190 -2.24 21.10 10.57
N SER A 191 -2.14 22.01 11.55
CA SER A 191 -1.71 21.64 12.91
C SER A 191 -2.65 20.66 13.61
N SER A 192 -3.92 20.63 13.24
CA SER A 192 -4.92 19.67 13.73
C SER A 192 -4.93 18.35 12.96
N TYR A 193 -4.46 18.36 11.71
CA TYR A 193 -4.39 17.19 10.82
C TYR A 193 -3.00 17.10 10.17
N PRO A 194 -1.97 16.68 10.91
CA PRO A 194 -0.59 16.61 10.39
C PRO A 194 -0.42 15.56 9.29
N GLU A 195 -1.30 14.57 9.22
CA GLU A 195 -1.38 13.56 8.16
C GLU A 195 -2.12 14.04 6.90
N GLY A 196 -2.76 15.20 6.93
CA GLY A 196 -3.52 15.70 5.78
C GLY A 196 -2.67 15.93 4.52
N CYS A 197 -3.31 15.85 3.37
CA CYS A 197 -2.69 16.14 2.09
C CYS A 197 -2.51 17.67 1.88
N PRO A 198 -1.44 18.07 1.17
CA PRO A 198 -1.17 19.48 0.86
C PRO A 198 -2.21 20.09 -0.10
#